data_AF-A0A960KUA9-F1
#
_entry.id   AF-A0A960KUA9-F1
#
_cell.length_a   1.000
_cell.length_b   1.000
_cell.length_c   1.000
_cell.angle_alpha   90.00
_cell.angle_beta   90.00
_cell.angle_gamma   90.00
#
_symmetry.space_group_name_H-M   'P 1'
#
loop_
_entity.id
_entity.type
_entity.pdbx_description
1 polymer ?
#
loop_
_entity_poly.entity_id
_entity_poly.type
_entity_poly.pdbx_seq_one_letter_code
_entity_poly.pdbx_strand_id
1 'polypeptide(L)'
;MDDTCWENLAHWGAPLIARQEMEFDRNEGSIIEVIKAAHHSLTHHPEQPDFERKQDAFRALCLALKTHYPDHWQRTGLTLDPSDWPDRIIKLYRIAKARLGVVL
;
A
#
# COMPACT_ATOMS: atom_id res chain seq x y z
N MET A 1 9.49 13.16 8.36
CA MET A 1 8.57 12.37 7.49
C MET A 1 7.20 12.89 7.84
N ASP A 2 6.43 13.38 6.88
CA ASP A 2 5.21 14.14 7.16
C ASP A 2 4.05 13.21 7.57
N ASP A 3 3.19 13.66 8.47
CA ASP A 3 2.13 12.86 9.10
C ASP A 3 1.10 12.37 8.05
N THR A 4 0.86 13.17 7.00
CA THR A 4 -0.08 12.87 5.92
C THR A 4 0.28 11.61 5.11
N CYS A 5 1.58 11.34 4.86
CA CYS A 5 1.97 10.14 4.12
C CYS A 5 1.71 8.87 4.93
N TRP A 6 1.89 8.97 6.25
CA TRP A 6 1.61 7.88 7.19
C TRP A 6 0.10 7.67 7.32
N GLU A 7 -0.69 8.73 7.44
CA GLU A 7 -2.15 8.65 7.51
C GLU A 7 -2.74 7.97 6.27
N ASN A 8 -2.24 8.28 5.07
CA ASN A 8 -2.67 7.61 3.84
C ASN A 8 -2.35 6.11 3.84
N LEU A 9 -1.12 5.73 4.25
CA LEU A 9 -0.75 4.32 4.39
C LEU A 9 -1.61 3.58 5.40
N ALA A 10 -1.87 4.20 6.56
CA ALA A 10 -2.70 3.64 7.60
C ALA A 10 -4.16 3.50 7.13
N HIS A 11 -4.70 4.53 6.47
CA HIS A 11 -6.06 4.54 5.96
C HIS A 11 -6.30 3.45 4.90
N TRP A 12 -5.41 3.32 3.91
CA TRP A 12 -5.54 2.32 2.85
C TRP A 12 -5.15 0.91 3.31
N GLY A 13 -4.19 0.78 4.23
CA GLY A 13 -3.71 -0.50 4.76
C GLY A 13 -4.56 -1.07 5.90
N ALA A 14 -5.32 -0.24 6.64
CA ALA A 14 -6.14 -0.65 7.78
C ALA A 14 -7.13 -1.79 7.47
N PRO A 15 -7.83 -1.82 6.31
CA PRO A 15 -8.70 -2.94 5.97
C PRO A 15 -7.97 -4.28 5.88
N LEU A 16 -6.68 -4.29 5.49
CA LEU A 16 -5.89 -5.52 5.41
C LEU A 16 -5.40 -5.96 6.79
N ILE A 17 -4.94 -5.00 7.60
CA ILE A 17 -4.48 -5.26 8.97
C ILE A 17 -5.64 -5.77 9.83
N ALA A 18 -6.81 -5.12 9.77
CA ALA A 18 -8.00 -5.54 10.51
C ALA A 18 -8.55 -6.90 10.07
N ARG A 19 -8.28 -7.32 8.82
CA ARG A 19 -8.70 -8.61 8.28
C ARG A 19 -7.69 -9.74 8.55
N GLN A 20 -6.44 -9.46 8.89
CA GLN A 20 -5.44 -10.51 9.21
C GLN A 20 -5.77 -11.31 10.48
N GLU A 21 -6.54 -10.73 11.42
CA GLU A 21 -7.03 -11.47 12.60
C GLU A 21 -8.09 -12.54 12.25
N MET A 22 -8.64 -12.53 11.03
CA MET A 22 -9.58 -13.53 10.53
C MET A 22 -9.02 -14.18 9.26
N GLU A 23 -8.30 -15.31 9.42
CA GLU A 23 -7.84 -16.22 8.35
C GLU A 23 -7.78 -15.57 6.95
N PHE A 24 -6.70 -14.82 6.69
CA PHE A 24 -6.43 -14.19 5.39
C PHE A 24 -6.12 -15.20 4.27
N ASP A 25 -6.54 -16.45 4.43
CA ASP A 25 -6.09 -17.57 3.62
C ASP A 25 -6.93 -17.76 2.34
N ARG A 26 -7.93 -16.90 2.07
CA ARG A 26 -8.85 -17.13 0.93
C ARG A 26 -9.36 -15.94 0.11
N ASN A 27 -9.26 -14.69 0.56
CA ASN A 27 -9.89 -13.56 -0.16
C ASN A 27 -8.88 -12.64 -0.85
N GLU A 28 -8.39 -13.09 -2.01
CA GLU A 28 -7.71 -12.29 -3.04
C GLU A 28 -8.42 -10.95 -3.32
N GLY A 29 -9.75 -10.93 -3.21
CA GLY A 29 -10.57 -9.73 -3.32
C GLY A 29 -10.09 -8.58 -2.42
N SER A 30 -9.56 -8.86 -1.23
CA SER A 30 -9.15 -7.82 -0.27
C SER A 30 -7.95 -6.99 -0.73
N ILE A 31 -6.96 -7.61 -1.38
CA ILE A 31 -5.75 -6.91 -1.86
C ILE A 31 -6.11 -6.06 -3.07
N ILE A 32 -6.87 -6.62 -4.01
CA ILE A 32 -7.31 -5.92 -5.21
C ILE A 32 -8.23 -4.74 -4.84
N GLU A 33 -9.13 -4.92 -3.87
CA GLU A 33 -9.99 -3.85 -3.36
C GLU A 33 -9.20 -2.69 -2.75
N VAL A 34 -8.16 -3.00 -1.96
CA VAL A 34 -7.30 -1.97 -1.34
C VAL A 34 -6.52 -1.20 -2.39
N ILE A 35 -5.96 -1.90 -3.37
CA ILE A 35 -5.26 -1.26 -4.49
C ILE A 35 -6.22 -0.36 -5.28
N LYS A 36 -7.44 -0.84 -5.57
CA LYS A 36 -8.48 -0.06 -6.27
C LYS A 36 -8.90 1.16 -5.46
N ALA A 37 -9.12 1.03 -4.16
CA ALA A 37 -9.52 2.12 -3.28
C ALA A 37 -8.42 3.20 -3.18
N ALA A 38 -7.16 2.80 -2.99
CA ALA A 38 -6.04 3.72 -2.95
C ALA A 38 -5.83 4.43 -4.30
N HIS A 39 -5.96 3.70 -5.42
CA HIS A 39 -5.90 4.29 -6.77
C HIS A 39 -7.08 5.24 -7.07
N HIS A 40 -8.28 4.90 -6.61
CA HIS A 40 -9.46 5.78 -6.74
C HIS A 40 -9.26 7.09 -5.95
N SER A 41 -8.75 6.99 -4.71
CA SER A 41 -8.42 8.15 -3.87
C SER A 41 -7.38 9.07 -4.52
N LEU A 42 -6.37 8.49 -5.18
CA LEU A 42 -5.37 9.24 -5.95
C LEU A 42 -5.96 10.04 -7.11
N THR A 43 -6.90 9.43 -7.85
CA THR A 43 -7.47 10.02 -9.07
C THR A 43 -8.54 11.07 -8.79
N HIS A 44 -9.25 10.97 -7.66
CA HIS A 44 -10.39 11.83 -7.34
C HIS A 44 -10.08 12.96 -6.32
N HIS A 45 -8.90 12.96 -5.68
CA HIS A 45 -8.47 14.02 -4.74
C HIS A 45 -7.05 14.57 -5.03
N PRO A 46 -6.84 15.28 -6.15
CA PRO A 46 -5.50 15.64 -6.63
C PRO A 46 -4.92 16.95 -6.08
N GLU A 47 -5.40 17.51 -4.96
CA GLU A 47 -4.86 18.78 -4.45
C GLU A 47 -3.33 18.69 -4.24
N GLN A 48 -2.55 19.48 -4.99
CA GLN A 48 -1.10 19.58 -4.79
C GLN A 48 -0.82 20.48 -3.58
N PRO A 49 0.14 20.14 -2.69
CA PRO A 49 1.24 19.18 -2.82
C PRO A 49 0.95 17.73 -2.34
N ASP A 50 -0.30 17.39 -2.05
CA ASP A 50 -0.69 16.10 -1.46
C ASP A 50 -0.64 14.95 -2.48
N PHE A 51 -0.75 15.25 -3.77
CA PHE A 51 -0.75 14.24 -4.84
C PHE A 51 0.55 13.41 -4.95
N GLU A 52 1.74 14.05 -5.01
CA GLU A 52 3.01 13.31 -5.08
C GLU A 52 3.23 12.45 -3.83
N ARG A 53 2.85 12.97 -2.67
CA ARG A 53 2.96 12.29 -1.38
C ARG A 53 2.06 11.05 -1.32
N LYS A 54 0.82 11.18 -1.81
CA LYS A 54 -0.11 10.06 -1.97
C LYS A 54 0.42 9.03 -2.96
N GLN A 55 1.03 9.45 -4.07
CA GLN A 55 1.65 8.52 -5.03
C GLN A 55 2.78 7.72 -4.38
N ASP A 56 3.61 8.37 -3.58
CA ASP A 56 4.70 7.70 -2.87
C ASP A 56 4.21 6.73 -1.81
N ALA A 57 3.17 7.11 -1.05
CA ALA A 57 2.50 6.23 -0.12
C ALA A 57 1.87 5.02 -0.85
N PHE A 58 1.23 5.24 -2.00
CA PHE A 58 0.65 4.17 -2.80
C PHE A 58 1.71 3.22 -3.36
N ARG A 59 2.82 3.74 -3.92
CA ARG A 59 3.96 2.92 -4.39
C ARG A 59 4.54 2.08 -3.25
N ALA A 60 4.73 2.68 -2.07
CA ALA A 60 5.20 1.99 -0.89
C ALA A 60 4.25 0.88 -0.41
N LEU A 61 2.93 1.15 -0.41
CA LEU A 61 1.90 0.17 -0.10
C LEU A 61 1.94 -1.01 -1.09
N CYS A 62 1.95 -0.72 -2.39
CA CYS A 62 2.01 -1.73 -3.43
C CYS A 62 3.27 -2.61 -3.32
N LEU A 63 4.43 -2.04 -2.99
CA LEU A 63 5.65 -2.83 -2.74
C LEU A 63 5.53 -3.71 -1.50
N ALA A 64 4.92 -3.21 -0.43
CA ALA A 64 4.72 -3.97 0.79
C ALA A 64 3.73 -5.14 0.56
N LEU A 65 2.66 -4.92 -0.22
CA LEU A 65 1.71 -5.96 -0.62
C LEU A 65 2.34 -7.00 -1.54
N LYS A 66 3.12 -6.58 -2.54
CA LYS A 66 3.90 -7.49 -3.40
C LYS A 66 4.83 -8.39 -2.60
N THR A 67 5.45 -7.84 -1.54
CA THR A 67 6.42 -8.56 -0.71
C THR A 67 5.75 -9.58 0.21
N HIS A 68 4.62 -9.22 0.82
CA HIS A 68 3.92 -10.08 1.79
C HIS A 68 2.93 -11.05 1.13
N TYR A 69 2.39 -10.70 -0.05
CA TYR A 69 1.36 -11.47 -0.74
C TYR A 69 1.71 -11.66 -2.24
N PRO A 70 2.84 -12.31 -2.57
CA PRO A 70 3.34 -12.41 -3.94
C PRO A 70 2.36 -13.14 -4.89
N ASP A 71 1.66 -14.17 -4.41
CA ASP A 71 0.73 -14.96 -5.24
C ASP A 71 -0.51 -14.16 -5.63
N HIS A 72 -1.04 -13.36 -4.71
CA HIS A 72 -2.14 -12.44 -4.98
C HIS A 72 -1.69 -11.26 -5.84
N TRP A 73 -0.45 -10.80 -5.66
CA TRP A 73 0.10 -9.69 -6.45
C TRP A 73 0.12 -10.00 -7.95
N GLN A 74 0.53 -11.21 -8.34
CA GLN A 74 0.57 -11.62 -9.75
C GLN A 74 -0.79 -11.46 -10.46
N ARG A 75 -1.89 -11.62 -9.71
CA ARG A 75 -3.26 -11.53 -10.23
C ARG A 75 -3.76 -10.09 -10.37
N THR A 76 -3.08 -9.11 -9.77
CA THR A 76 -3.43 -7.69 -9.91
C THR A 76 -3.15 -7.14 -11.31
N GLY A 77 -2.27 -7.78 -12.09
CA GLY A 77 -1.80 -7.28 -13.39
C GLY A 77 -0.93 -6.02 -13.31
N LEU A 78 -0.55 -5.58 -12.11
CA LEU A 78 0.27 -4.40 -11.91
C LEU A 78 1.76 -4.74 -11.99
N THR A 79 2.48 -3.96 -12.78
CA THR A 79 3.95 -3.97 -12.82
C THR A 79 4.48 -2.83 -11.97
N LEU A 80 5.28 -3.16 -10.95
CA LEU A 80 6.05 -2.18 -10.19
C LEU A 80 7.51 -2.26 -10.63
N ASP A 81 8.05 -1.14 -11.08
CA ASP A 81 9.48 -0.95 -11.31
C ASP A 81 10.08 -0.11 -10.16
N PRO A 82 10.87 -0.71 -9.26
CA PRO A 82 11.48 -0.04 -8.12
C PRO A 82 12.84 0.62 -8.42
N SER A 83 13.33 0.58 -9.66
CA SER A 83 14.71 0.97 -10.00
C SER A 83 15.09 2.42 -9.67
N ASP A 84 14.13 3.36 -9.72
CA ASP A 84 14.37 4.79 -9.51
C ASP A 84 13.53 5.40 -8.37
N TRP A 85 13.25 4.63 -7.31
CA TRP A 85 12.38 5.13 -6.24
C TRP A 85 13.12 6.09 -5.30
N PRO A 86 12.58 7.30 -5.03
CA PRO A 86 13.18 8.19 -4.06
C PRO A 86 13.22 7.58 -2.66
N ASP A 87 14.25 7.92 -1.87
CA ASP A 87 14.49 7.42 -0.50
C ASP A 87 13.26 7.44 0.41
N ARG A 88 12.38 8.42 0.21
CA ARG A 88 11.12 8.55 0.94
C ARG A 88 10.19 7.35 0.73
N ILE A 89 10.12 6.79 -0.48
CA ILE A 89 9.31 5.60 -0.78
C ILE A 89 9.91 4.37 -0.10
N ILE A 90 11.25 4.24 -0.09
CA ILE A 90 11.93 3.14 0.61
C ILE A 90 11.64 3.19 2.12
N LYS A 91 11.66 4.39 2.72
CA LYS A 91 11.27 4.59 4.13
C LYS A 91 9.80 4.24 4.38
N LEU A 92 8.88 4.73 3.54
CA LEU A 92 7.45 4.41 3.60
C LEU A 92 7.21 2.91 3.48
N TYR A 93 7.90 2.24 2.55
CA TYR A 93 7.83 0.80 2.36
C TYR A 93 8.29 0.04 3.60
N ARG A 94 9.42 0.43 4.22
CA ARG A 94 9.88 -0.22 5.46
C ARG A 94 8.83 -0.14 6.57
N ILE A 95 8.17 1.01 6.71
CA ILE A 95 7.09 1.21 7.67
C ILE A 95 5.87 0.35 7.33
N ALA A 96 5.40 0.40 6.07
CA ALA A 96 4.27 -0.39 5.60
C ALA A 96 4.54 -1.89 5.76
N LYS A 97 5.73 -2.36 5.37
CA LYS A 97 6.18 -3.73 5.53
C LYS A 97 6.22 -4.16 7.00
N ALA A 98 6.80 -3.33 7.87
CA ALA A 98 6.85 -3.62 9.30
C ALA A 98 5.43 -3.73 9.86
N ARG A 99 4.50 -2.83 9.51
CA ARG A 99 3.12 -2.89 10.01
C ARG A 99 2.33 -4.07 9.46
N LEU A 100 2.54 -4.46 8.22
CA LEU A 100 1.96 -5.68 7.63
C LEU A 100 2.60 -6.97 8.19
N GLY A 101 3.81 -6.89 8.76
CA GLY A 101 4.55 -8.04 9.30
C GLY A 101 4.65 -8.11 10.84
N VAL A 102 4.31 -7.03 11.57
CA VAL A 102 4.25 -6.95 13.05
C VAL A 102 2.88 -7.41 13.57
N VAL A 103 1.98 -7.86 12.69
CA VAL A 103 0.86 -8.74 13.05
C VAL A 103 1.38 -10.19 13.12
N LEU A 104 2.41 -10.40 13.94
CA LEU A 104 2.99 -11.67 14.37
C LEU A 104 3.39 -11.55 15.84
#